data_AF-A0A6C0E7F4-F1
#
_entry.id   AF-A0A6C0E7F4-F1
#
_cell.length_a   1.000
_cell.length_b   1.000
_cell.length_c   1.000
_cell.angle_alpha   90.00
_cell.angle_beta   90.00
_cell.angle_gamma   90.00
#
_symmetry.space_group_name_H-M   'P 1'
#
loop_
_entity.id
_entity.type
_entity.pdbx_description
1 polymer ?
#
loop_
_entity_poly.entity_id
_entity_poly.type
_entity_poly.pdbx_seq_one_letter_code
_entity_poly.pdbx_strand_id
1 'polypeptide(L)'
;MVFYVMLSCNCGYKTARNISVTDCIEILKKTITSSEVELYQMLLNIFDELSPEIVENFKKSCKKGTSDCKVVENFSAEYKIWIKCKDSDGVYNTLFVLKYDNKELSPQEWIGFTKYQELLSGIIRNGGLKNPSSSSWDPLYQYITQDVLDDAHEASSHVYDYYKPLVLIPRKCKQMSRIEKKHNETKRDREFKIHSDFIAFYVKVSEITNIAAVVEYIANKTLKEGGVYHIRNSITNDNGIIVDIVQFIYAYIPSIGYVMEFQVGHPLARYVFSVDSAIREGEQLVDLWTNNFYKKLVTYITLGVDFNYLDEVEKLYDGKTIPTELTNILKKLSL
;
A
#
# COMPACT_ATOMS: atom_id res chain seq x y z
N MET A 1 5.95 7.25 23.11
CA MET A 1 5.28 8.09 22.09
C MET A 1 5.28 9.51 22.62
N VAL A 2 6.02 10.43 22.00
CA VAL A 2 6.15 11.83 22.44
C VAL A 2 5.82 12.71 21.24
N PHE A 3 4.93 13.68 21.42
CA PHE A 3 4.62 14.67 20.39
C PHE A 3 5.15 16.03 20.83
N TYR A 4 5.78 16.76 19.91
CA TYR A 4 6.17 18.15 20.11
C TYR A 4 5.48 19.01 19.06
N VAL A 5 4.83 20.09 19.51
CA VAL A 5 4.24 21.13 18.65
C VAL A 5 5.06 22.40 18.86
N MET A 6 5.74 22.88 17.82
CA MET A 6 6.39 24.19 17.82
C MET A 6 5.53 25.21 17.08
N LEU A 7 5.27 26.34 17.73
CA LEU A 7 4.67 27.53 17.13
C LEU A 7 5.75 28.60 17.02
N SER A 8 5.91 29.19 15.83
CA SER A 8 6.71 30.40 15.62
C SER A 8 5.79 31.51 15.12
N CYS A 9 5.69 32.63 15.86
CA CYS A 9 5.18 33.89 15.30
C CYS A 9 6.37 34.70 14.78
N ASN A 10 6.23 35.31 13.61
CA ASN A 10 7.10 36.40 13.21
C ASN A 10 6.35 37.71 13.40
N CYS A 11 6.41 38.22 14.63
CA CYS A 11 5.82 39.48 15.03
C CYS A 11 6.93 40.56 14.97
N GLY A 12 6.87 41.46 13.99
CA GLY A 12 7.76 42.63 13.92
C GLY A 12 7.65 43.49 15.19
N TYR A 13 8.80 43.68 15.85
CA TYR A 13 9.10 44.49 17.05
C TYR A 13 7.95 45.25 17.76
N LYS A 14 7.64 44.82 18.99
CA LYS A 14 8.08 45.47 20.27
C LYS A 14 7.65 44.64 21.48
N THR A 15 8.64 44.20 22.27
CA THR A 15 8.55 43.62 23.64
C THR A 15 7.54 42.49 23.84
N ALA A 16 8.05 41.25 23.81
CA ALA A 16 7.31 40.04 24.16
C ALA A 16 6.81 40.07 25.62
N ARG A 17 5.50 39.87 25.80
CA ARG A 17 4.91 39.43 27.07
C ARG A 17 4.63 37.93 26.97
N ASN A 18 4.92 37.21 28.05
CA ASN A 18 4.65 35.78 28.20
C ASN A 18 3.15 35.51 28.02
N ILE A 19 2.78 34.71 27.01
CA ILE A 19 1.39 34.24 26.82
C ILE A 19 1.29 32.83 27.39
N SER A 20 0.30 32.58 28.24
CA SER A 20 0.06 31.26 28.83
C SER A 20 -0.70 30.34 27.87
N VAL A 21 -0.61 29.01 28.05
CA VAL A 21 -1.40 28.03 27.28
C VAL A 21 -2.90 28.31 27.39
N THR A 22 -3.35 28.79 28.56
CA THR A 22 -4.74 29.19 28.81
C THR A 22 -5.17 30.37 27.94
N ASP A 23 -4.28 31.32 27.68
CA ASP A 23 -4.55 32.47 26.80
C ASP A 23 -4.58 32.06 25.33
N CYS A 24 -3.73 31.11 24.90
CA CYS A 24 -3.80 30.51 23.56
C CYS A 24 -5.14 29.78 23.33
N ILE A 25 -5.64 29.06 24.34
CA ILE A 25 -6.95 28.39 24.29
C ILE A 25 -8.09 29.41 24.21
N GLU A 26 -8.03 30.51 24.98
CA GLU A 26 -8.99 31.62 24.91
C GLU A 26 -9.01 32.32 23.55
N ILE A 27 -7.85 32.45 22.89
CA ILE A 27 -7.74 33.02 21.53
C ILE A 27 -8.33 32.07 20.50
N LEU A 28 -8.05 30.76 20.59
CA LEU A 28 -8.66 29.75 19.71
C LEU A 28 -10.20 29.74 19.87
N LYS A 29 -10.70 29.80 21.10
CA LYS A 29 -12.14 29.89 21.41
C LYS A 29 -12.82 31.11 20.79
N LYS A 30 -12.11 32.23 20.63
CA LYS A 30 -12.64 33.49 20.07
C LYS A 30 -12.58 33.55 18.55
N THR A 31 -11.79 32.69 17.90
CA THR A 31 -11.48 32.80 16.47
C THR A 31 -12.23 31.76 15.62
N ILE A 32 -12.71 30.67 16.23
CA ILE A 32 -13.37 29.55 15.56
C ILE A 32 -14.88 29.81 15.44
N THR A 33 -15.41 29.71 14.23
CA THR A 33 -16.86 29.87 13.98
C THR A 33 -17.58 28.52 13.98
N SER A 34 -18.93 28.54 14.04
CA SER A 34 -19.77 27.36 14.29
C SER A 34 -19.62 26.19 13.29
N SER A 35 -18.99 26.39 12.13
CA SER A 35 -18.70 25.33 11.15
C SER A 35 -17.37 24.59 11.40
N GLU A 36 -16.57 24.99 12.38
CA GLU A 36 -15.23 24.45 12.68
C GLU A 36 -15.17 23.69 14.02
N VAL A 37 -16.33 23.45 14.64
CA VAL A 37 -16.50 22.84 15.97
C VAL A 37 -15.99 21.39 16.02
N GLU A 38 -16.14 20.62 14.94
CA GLU A 38 -15.64 19.24 14.88
C GLU A 38 -14.11 19.16 14.88
N LEU A 39 -13.44 20.06 14.15
CA LEU A 39 -11.97 20.15 14.14
C LEU A 39 -11.44 20.61 15.52
N TYR A 40 -12.13 21.57 16.14
CA TYR A 40 -11.81 22.03 17.49
C TYR A 40 -11.95 20.93 18.54
N GLN A 41 -13.04 20.14 18.50
CA GLN A 41 -13.26 19.03 19.43
C GLN A 41 -12.25 17.89 19.22
N MET A 42 -11.88 17.62 17.97
CA MET A 42 -10.87 16.61 17.63
C MET A 42 -9.47 17.01 18.13
N LEU A 43 -9.09 18.29 18.01
CA LEU A 43 -7.84 18.81 18.55
C LEU A 43 -7.82 18.78 20.09
N LEU A 44 -8.93 19.16 20.76
CA LEU A 44 -9.02 19.09 22.21
C LEU A 44 -8.88 17.66 22.75
N ASN A 45 -9.50 16.68 22.09
CA ASN A 45 -9.36 15.27 22.48
C ASN A 45 -7.90 14.78 22.32
N ILE A 46 -7.18 15.24 21.28
CA ILE A 46 -5.75 14.96 21.09
C ILE A 46 -4.89 15.59 22.21
N PHE A 47 -5.27 16.78 22.69
CA PHE A 47 -4.55 17.46 23.78
C PHE A 47 -4.84 16.87 25.17
N ASP A 48 -6.07 16.42 25.43
CA ASP A 48 -6.45 15.77 26.69
C ASP A 48 -5.81 14.38 26.87
N GLU A 49 -5.38 13.73 25.78
CA GLU A 49 -4.66 12.45 25.80
C GLU A 49 -3.14 12.59 26.02
N LEU A 50 -2.59 13.81 26.02
CA LEU A 50 -1.16 14.03 26.31
C LEU A 50 -0.91 14.02 27.82
N SER A 51 -0.18 13.02 28.31
CA SER A 51 0.03 12.84 29.75
C SER A 51 0.63 14.08 30.44
N PRO A 52 0.21 14.40 31.69
CA PRO A 52 0.76 15.53 32.47
C PRO A 52 2.29 15.54 32.58
N GLU A 53 2.92 14.36 32.51
CA GLU A 53 4.36 14.17 32.56
C GLU A 53 5.10 14.75 31.34
N ILE A 54 4.48 14.74 30.16
CA ILE A 54 5.00 15.35 28.93
C ILE A 54 5.01 16.88 29.08
N VAL A 55 3.96 17.44 29.67
CA VAL A 55 3.81 18.88 29.94
C VAL A 55 4.83 19.35 30.99
N GLU A 56 5.10 18.54 32.01
CA GLU A 56 6.08 18.83 33.08
C GLU A 56 7.52 18.81 32.54
N ASN A 57 7.85 17.86 31.66
CA ASN A 57 9.17 17.74 31.03
C ASN A 57 9.44 18.89 30.04
N PHE A 58 8.43 19.34 29.29
CA PHE A 58 8.53 20.52 28.44
C PHE A 58 8.81 21.80 29.25
N LYS A 59 8.12 22.00 30.39
CA LYS A 59 8.33 23.13 31.31
C LYS A 59 9.74 23.15 31.93
N LYS A 60 10.33 21.97 32.19
CA LYS A 60 11.71 21.86 32.72
C LYS A 60 12.76 22.25 31.68
N SER A 61 12.55 21.90 30.41
CA SER A 61 13.47 22.25 29.31
C SER A 61 13.50 23.74 29.00
N CYS A 62 12.40 24.47 29.20
CA CYS A 62 12.32 25.92 28.96
C CYS A 62 12.88 26.80 30.10
N LYS A 63 13.29 26.22 31.25
CA LYS A 63 13.78 26.98 32.41
C LYS A 63 15.28 27.35 32.37
N LYS A 64 16.05 26.89 31.39
CA LYS A 64 17.43 27.36 31.18
C LYS A 64 17.43 28.39 30.05
N GLY A 65 17.38 29.65 30.45
CA GLY A 65 17.48 30.78 29.55
C GLY A 65 18.77 30.74 28.75
N THR A 66 18.63 30.56 27.44
CA THR A 66 19.58 31.03 26.43
C THR A 66 18.76 31.55 25.26
N SER A 67 18.89 32.85 25.00
CA SER A 67 18.53 33.51 23.76
C SER A 67 19.39 32.98 22.63
N ASP A 68 18.80 32.14 21.79
CA ASP A 68 19.06 31.96 20.35
C ASP A 68 18.30 30.72 19.88
N CYS A 69 17.57 30.84 18.77
CA CYS A 69 16.97 29.70 18.10
C CYS A 69 18.06 28.67 17.80
N LYS A 70 17.93 27.46 18.34
CA LYS A 70 18.75 26.31 17.94
C LYS A 70 17.87 25.11 17.64
N VAL A 71 18.09 24.60 16.42
CA VAL A 71 17.67 23.28 15.95
C VAL A 71 18.12 22.24 16.96
N VAL A 72 17.26 21.27 17.25
CA VAL A 72 17.68 20.00 17.82
C VAL A 72 17.34 18.92 16.80
N GLU A 73 18.38 18.38 16.19
CA GLU A 73 18.31 17.23 15.29
C GLU A 73 17.94 15.94 16.04
N ASN A 74 17.41 15.01 15.24
CA ASN A 74 17.19 13.58 15.48
C ASN A 74 16.15 13.22 16.54
N PHE A 75 15.04 12.62 16.09
CA PHE A 75 14.74 11.19 16.29
C PHE A 75 13.62 10.73 15.34
N SER A 76 13.87 9.61 14.67
CA SER A 76 13.01 8.71 13.87
C SER A 76 11.87 9.28 13.03
N ALA A 77 11.97 9.04 11.72
CA ALA A 77 10.93 9.18 10.72
C ALA A 77 9.65 8.43 11.13
N GLU A 78 8.58 9.18 11.39
CA GLU A 78 7.18 8.83 11.06
C GLU A 78 6.24 9.87 11.70
N TYR A 79 5.17 10.22 10.96
CA TYR A 79 4.00 11.05 11.32
C TYR A 79 4.06 12.58 11.15
N LYS A 80 2.87 13.12 10.82
CA LYS A 80 2.63 14.53 10.47
C LYS A 80 1.24 15.01 10.93
N ILE A 81 1.16 16.25 11.40
CA ILE A 81 -0.02 16.93 11.98
C ILE A 81 -0.30 18.25 11.25
N TRP A 82 -1.58 18.62 11.08
CA TRP A 82 -2.04 19.83 10.39
C TRP A 82 -2.42 20.97 11.34
N ILE A 83 -1.94 22.19 11.08
CA ILE A 83 -2.47 23.43 11.68
C ILE A 83 -2.56 24.51 10.60
N LYS A 84 -3.73 25.13 10.44
CA LYS A 84 -3.95 26.29 9.55
C LYS A 84 -4.05 27.57 10.37
N CYS A 85 -3.42 28.64 9.90
CA CYS A 85 -3.56 29.97 10.46
C CYS A 85 -3.90 30.99 9.37
N LYS A 86 -4.66 32.03 9.76
CA LYS A 86 -5.06 33.14 8.91
C LYS A 86 -4.22 34.35 9.30
N ASP A 87 -3.61 35.04 8.33
CA ASP A 87 -2.89 36.28 8.62
C ASP A 87 -3.84 37.47 8.81
N SER A 88 -3.27 38.63 9.13
CA SER A 88 -4.01 39.87 9.37
C SER A 88 -4.76 40.39 8.15
N ASP A 89 -4.42 39.94 6.95
CA ASP A 89 -5.05 40.34 5.68
C ASP A 89 -6.09 39.31 5.21
N GLY A 90 -6.35 38.28 6.02
CA GLY A 90 -7.36 37.27 5.77
C GLY A 90 -6.90 36.14 4.85
N VAL A 91 -5.60 36.07 4.53
CA VAL A 91 -5.00 35.04 3.69
C VAL A 91 -4.60 33.84 4.56
N TYR A 92 -4.98 32.64 4.13
CA TYR A 92 -4.53 31.41 4.79
C TYR A 92 -3.09 31.11 4.35
N ASN A 93 -2.15 31.22 5.26
CA ASN A 93 -0.77 30.80 5.04
C ASN A 93 -0.55 29.43 5.70
N THR A 94 -0.04 28.48 4.91
CA THR A 94 0.40 27.18 5.43
C THR A 94 1.75 27.39 6.09
N LEU A 95 1.83 27.29 7.42
CA LEU A 95 3.04 27.72 8.11
C LEU A 95 4.19 26.70 8.05
N PHE A 96 3.96 25.40 7.79
CA PHE A 96 5.06 24.44 7.58
C PHE A 96 4.72 23.28 6.64
N VAL A 97 5.74 22.86 5.88
CA VAL A 97 5.76 21.67 5.04
C VAL A 97 6.13 20.48 5.89
N LEU A 98 5.37 19.42 5.71
CA LEU A 98 5.69 18.15 6.32
C LEU A 98 6.46 17.31 5.28
N LYS A 99 7.54 16.64 5.68
CA LYS A 99 8.29 15.65 4.86
C LYS A 99 7.86 14.22 5.16
N TYR A 100 7.31 13.52 4.17
CA TYR A 100 6.98 12.09 4.29
C TYR A 100 7.99 11.37 3.44
N ASP A 101 8.81 10.55 4.08
CA ASP A 101 9.95 9.88 3.45
C ASP A 101 10.82 10.82 2.57
N ASN A 102 11.11 12.02 3.10
CA ASN A 102 11.82 13.11 2.42
C ASN A 102 11.09 13.83 1.27
N LYS A 103 9.84 13.49 0.95
CA LYS A 103 9.01 14.18 -0.05
C LYS A 103 8.19 15.30 0.60
N GLU A 104 8.31 16.51 0.05
CA GLU A 104 7.41 17.63 0.36
C GLU A 104 6.10 17.42 -0.39
N LEU A 105 4.98 17.36 0.34
CA LEU A 105 3.65 17.18 -0.23
C LEU A 105 2.82 18.42 0.07
N SER A 106 2.04 18.86 -0.91
CA SER A 106 1.02 19.89 -0.76
C SER A 106 -0.10 19.45 0.21
N PRO A 107 -0.85 20.42 0.77
CA PRO A 107 -2.03 20.13 1.57
C PRO A 107 -3.07 19.23 0.89
N GLN A 108 -3.26 19.39 -0.42
CA GLN A 108 -4.24 18.66 -1.20
C GLN A 108 -3.82 17.19 -1.39
N GLU A 109 -2.55 16.95 -1.68
CA GLU A 109 -2.02 15.58 -1.81
C GLU A 109 -2.22 14.82 -0.50
N TRP A 110 -1.91 15.44 0.64
CA TRP A 110 -2.10 14.85 1.95
C TRP A 110 -3.53 14.47 2.30
N ILE A 111 -4.48 15.35 1.97
CA ILE A 111 -5.89 15.07 2.14
C ILE A 111 -6.29 13.86 1.29
N GLY A 112 -5.79 13.77 0.06
CA GLY A 112 -5.99 12.61 -0.82
C GLY A 112 -5.52 11.30 -0.20
N PHE A 113 -4.26 11.25 0.25
CA PHE A 113 -3.66 10.07 0.89
C PHE A 113 -4.44 9.60 2.11
N THR A 114 -4.63 10.51 3.07
CA THR A 114 -5.28 10.20 4.34
C THR A 114 -6.72 9.73 4.09
N LYS A 115 -7.43 10.39 3.14
CA LYS A 115 -8.80 10.03 2.85
C LYS A 115 -8.91 8.68 2.15
N TYR A 116 -8.00 8.36 1.24
CA TYR A 116 -7.93 7.05 0.61
C TYR A 116 -7.78 5.94 1.66
N GLN A 117 -6.78 6.05 2.54
CA GLN A 117 -6.50 5.04 3.56
C GLN A 117 -7.64 4.92 4.59
N GLU A 118 -8.22 6.04 5.04
CA GLU A 118 -9.35 6.06 5.97
C GLU A 118 -10.57 5.30 5.40
N LEU A 119 -10.95 5.63 4.16
CA LEU A 119 -12.07 5.00 3.47
C LEU A 119 -11.79 3.52 3.19
N LEU A 120 -10.56 3.19 2.75
CA LEU A 120 -10.14 1.82 2.51
C LEU A 120 -10.28 1.01 3.80
N SER A 121 -9.74 1.51 4.91
CA SER A 121 -9.86 0.85 6.21
C SER A 121 -11.33 0.62 6.61
N GLY A 122 -12.20 1.61 6.37
CA GLY A 122 -13.65 1.48 6.58
C GLY A 122 -14.27 0.35 5.74
N ILE A 123 -13.96 0.29 4.45
CA ILE A 123 -14.42 -0.78 3.55
C ILE A 123 -13.96 -2.15 4.04
N ILE A 124 -12.68 -2.26 4.44
CA ILE A 124 -12.09 -3.50 4.92
C ILE A 124 -12.76 -3.96 6.23
N ARG A 125 -12.96 -3.06 7.20
CA ARG A 125 -13.67 -3.35 8.47
C ARG A 125 -15.09 -3.87 8.23
N ASN A 126 -15.75 -3.36 7.19
CA ASN A 126 -17.09 -3.78 6.80
C ASN A 126 -17.10 -5.05 5.91
N GLY A 127 -15.99 -5.80 5.86
CA GLY A 127 -15.90 -7.06 5.15
C GLY A 127 -15.64 -6.94 3.64
N GLY A 128 -15.27 -5.75 3.15
CA GLY A 128 -15.05 -5.49 1.73
C GLY A 128 -14.05 -6.45 1.07
N LEU A 129 -12.98 -6.84 1.79
CA LEU A 129 -11.99 -7.79 1.26
C LEU A 129 -12.58 -9.19 0.99
N LYS A 130 -13.61 -9.60 1.76
CA LYS A 130 -14.33 -10.85 1.56
C LYS A 130 -15.42 -10.74 0.49
N ASN A 131 -15.74 -9.53 0.02
CA ASN A 131 -16.67 -9.27 -1.06
C ASN A 131 -16.06 -8.35 -2.14
N PRO A 132 -15.14 -8.88 -2.98
CA PRO A 132 -14.52 -8.13 -4.08
C PRO A 132 -15.50 -7.49 -5.08
N SER A 133 -16.74 -7.97 -5.15
CA SER A 133 -17.77 -7.41 -6.04
C SER A 133 -18.66 -6.35 -5.39
N SER A 134 -18.33 -5.92 -4.16
CA SER A 134 -19.06 -4.87 -3.46
C SER A 134 -18.93 -3.52 -4.16
N SER A 135 -20.02 -2.76 -4.26
CA SER A 135 -19.95 -1.36 -4.74
C SER A 135 -19.24 -0.42 -3.76
N SER A 136 -18.97 -0.87 -2.52
CA SER A 136 -18.25 -0.07 -1.52
C SER A 136 -16.84 0.32 -1.95
N TRP A 137 -16.25 -0.36 -2.95
CA TRP A 137 -14.94 -0.02 -3.50
C TRP A 137 -14.96 1.22 -4.40
N ASP A 138 -16.09 1.51 -5.06
CA ASP A 138 -16.21 2.56 -6.07
C ASP A 138 -15.81 3.97 -5.57
N PRO A 139 -16.24 4.42 -4.36
CA PRO A 139 -15.88 5.76 -3.87
C PRO A 139 -14.39 6.01 -3.67
N LEU A 140 -13.55 4.96 -3.58
CA LEU A 140 -12.10 5.10 -3.44
C LEU A 140 -11.42 5.63 -4.70
N TYR A 141 -12.02 5.38 -5.88
CA TYR A 141 -11.39 5.66 -7.17
C TYR A 141 -10.97 7.13 -7.32
N GLN A 142 -11.81 8.07 -6.86
CA GLN A 142 -11.57 9.51 -6.95
C GLN A 142 -10.34 9.99 -6.17
N TYR A 143 -9.83 9.18 -5.24
CA TYR A 143 -8.67 9.50 -4.41
C TYR A 143 -7.38 8.85 -4.90
N ILE A 144 -7.42 8.06 -5.98
CA ILE A 144 -6.22 7.46 -6.54
C ILE A 144 -5.46 8.53 -7.35
N THR A 145 -4.23 8.81 -6.93
CA THR A 145 -3.25 9.59 -7.69
C THR A 145 -1.98 8.77 -7.88
N GLN A 146 -1.06 9.21 -8.75
CA GLN A 146 0.24 8.54 -8.85
C GLN A 146 0.98 8.56 -7.52
N ASP A 147 0.86 9.63 -6.74
CA ASP A 147 1.47 9.72 -5.41
C ASP A 147 0.93 8.66 -4.44
N VAL A 148 -0.38 8.34 -4.47
CA VAL A 148 -0.96 7.22 -3.68
C VAL A 148 -0.37 5.87 -4.10
N LEU A 149 -0.13 5.68 -5.40
CA LEU A 149 0.50 4.44 -5.90
C LEU A 149 1.97 4.35 -5.49
N ASP A 150 2.69 5.47 -5.53
CA ASP A 150 4.09 5.55 -5.15
C ASP A 150 4.26 5.32 -3.63
N ASP A 151 3.43 5.93 -2.79
CA ASP A 151 3.43 5.70 -1.33
C ASP A 151 3.14 4.24 -0.98
N ALA A 152 2.13 3.65 -1.63
CA ALA A 152 1.86 2.22 -1.46
C ALA A 152 3.08 1.38 -1.87
N HIS A 153 3.76 1.74 -2.96
CA HIS A 153 4.97 1.04 -3.40
C HIS A 153 6.14 1.20 -2.41
N GLU A 154 6.35 2.37 -1.84
CA GLU A 154 7.36 2.62 -0.80
C GLU A 154 7.06 1.78 0.46
N ALA A 155 5.79 1.72 0.86
CA ALA A 155 5.32 0.87 1.97
C ALA A 155 5.56 -0.63 1.75
N SER A 156 5.82 -1.07 0.51
CA SER A 156 6.19 -2.47 0.22
C SER A 156 7.49 -2.89 0.93
N SER A 157 8.38 -1.95 1.24
CA SER A 157 9.61 -2.19 2.00
C SER A 157 9.32 -2.68 3.43
N HIS A 158 8.25 -2.19 4.07
CA HIS A 158 7.86 -2.60 5.42
C HIS A 158 7.26 -4.02 5.42
N VAL A 159 6.73 -4.48 4.29
CA VAL A 159 6.09 -5.80 4.16
C VAL A 159 7.11 -6.94 4.33
N TYR A 160 8.36 -6.74 3.90
CA TYR A 160 9.38 -7.78 3.92
C TYR A 160 9.59 -8.39 5.31
N ASP A 161 9.61 -7.55 6.34
CA ASP A 161 9.90 -8.00 7.70
C ASP A 161 8.76 -8.82 8.30
N TYR A 162 7.51 -8.47 7.99
CA TYR A 162 6.33 -9.20 8.48
C TYR A 162 6.28 -10.65 8.01
N TYR A 163 6.68 -10.90 6.76
CA TYR A 163 6.51 -12.20 6.10
C TYR A 163 7.78 -13.05 6.04
N LYS A 164 8.89 -12.62 6.66
CA LYS A 164 10.08 -13.48 6.86
C LYS A 164 9.67 -14.83 7.46
N PRO A 165 10.17 -15.98 6.95
CA PRO A 165 11.32 -16.10 6.05
C PRO A 165 10.97 -16.13 4.54
N LEU A 166 9.75 -15.78 4.14
CA LEU A 166 9.39 -15.81 2.72
C LEU A 166 10.26 -14.82 1.92
N VAL A 167 10.72 -15.26 0.75
CA VAL A 167 11.36 -14.40 -0.24
C VAL A 167 10.27 -13.76 -1.08
N LEU A 168 9.97 -12.49 -0.79
CA LEU A 168 9.02 -11.71 -1.56
C LEU A 168 9.71 -11.06 -2.75
N ILE A 169 9.15 -11.20 -3.94
CA ILE A 169 9.65 -10.54 -5.15
C ILE A 169 8.67 -9.42 -5.51
N PRO A 170 9.04 -8.15 -5.32
CA PRO A 170 8.12 -7.04 -5.50
C PRO A 170 7.80 -6.85 -6.98
N ARG A 171 6.57 -6.44 -7.28
CA ARG A 171 6.19 -5.95 -8.61
C ARG A 171 6.50 -4.46 -8.72
N LYS A 172 6.67 -3.98 -9.96
CA LYS A 172 6.87 -2.55 -10.25
C LYS A 172 5.68 -1.72 -9.72
N CYS A 173 5.95 -0.48 -9.31
CA CYS A 173 4.91 0.48 -8.97
C CYS A 173 3.86 0.56 -10.08
N LYS A 174 2.59 0.46 -9.69
CA LYS A 174 1.48 0.55 -10.62
C LYS A 174 1.37 1.98 -11.15
N GLN A 175 1.07 2.10 -12.43
CA GLN A 175 0.94 3.40 -13.10
C GLN A 175 -0.52 3.81 -13.24
N MET A 176 -0.81 5.11 -13.18
CA MET A 176 -2.16 5.65 -13.37
C MET A 176 -2.81 5.21 -14.70
N SER A 177 -2.04 5.09 -15.79
CA SER A 177 -2.55 4.58 -17.07
C SER A 177 -3.16 3.16 -16.94
N ARG A 178 -2.63 2.34 -16.02
CA ARG A 178 -3.17 1.00 -15.74
C ARG A 178 -4.45 1.06 -14.92
N ILE A 179 -4.57 2.05 -14.03
CA ILE A 179 -5.78 2.33 -13.24
C ILE A 179 -6.92 2.71 -14.17
N GLU A 180 -6.70 3.68 -15.05
CA GLU A 180 -7.67 4.14 -16.05
C GLU A 180 -8.11 3.00 -16.98
N LYS A 181 -7.17 2.20 -17.48
CA LYS A 181 -7.48 1.04 -18.31
C LYS A 181 -8.37 0.04 -17.57
N LYS A 182 -8.06 -0.29 -16.31
CA LYS A 182 -8.87 -1.20 -15.49
C LYS A 182 -10.26 -0.63 -15.23
N HIS A 183 -10.36 0.67 -14.94
CA HIS A 183 -11.63 1.37 -14.70
C HIS A 183 -12.58 1.33 -15.91
N ASN A 184 -12.04 1.27 -17.11
CA ASN A 184 -12.83 1.15 -18.34
C ASN A 184 -13.18 -0.31 -18.72
N GLU A 185 -12.75 -1.32 -17.96
CA GLU A 185 -13.17 -2.71 -18.19
C GLU A 185 -14.63 -2.95 -17.76
N THR A 186 -15.30 -3.97 -18.31
CA THR A 186 -16.70 -4.34 -17.99
C THR A 186 -16.81 -5.49 -16.98
N LYS A 187 -15.75 -5.74 -16.20
CA LYS A 187 -15.70 -6.86 -15.24
C LYS A 187 -16.44 -6.52 -13.94
N ARG A 188 -17.13 -7.50 -13.36
CA ARG A 188 -17.92 -7.34 -12.12
C ARG A 188 -17.10 -6.98 -10.87
N ASP A 189 -15.83 -7.39 -10.81
CA ASP A 189 -14.90 -7.17 -9.70
C ASP A 189 -13.86 -6.08 -10.01
N ARG A 190 -14.20 -5.20 -10.96
CA ARG A 190 -13.29 -4.17 -11.48
C ARG A 190 -12.83 -3.21 -10.40
N GLU A 191 -13.76 -2.73 -9.58
CA GLU A 191 -13.51 -1.73 -8.55
C GLU A 191 -12.48 -2.27 -7.56
N PHE A 192 -12.67 -3.50 -7.06
CA PHE A 192 -11.66 -4.18 -6.24
C PHE A 192 -10.31 -4.33 -6.94
N LYS A 193 -10.31 -4.80 -8.20
CA LYS A 193 -9.07 -5.00 -8.99
C LYS A 193 -8.27 -3.73 -9.24
N ILE A 194 -8.91 -2.57 -9.14
CA ILE A 194 -8.19 -1.30 -9.22
C ILE A 194 -7.32 -1.14 -7.97
N HIS A 195 -7.83 -1.46 -6.78
CA HIS A 195 -7.18 -1.18 -5.50
C HIS A 195 -6.35 -2.34 -4.93
N SER A 196 -6.56 -3.57 -5.40
CA SER A 196 -6.05 -4.77 -4.72
C SER A 196 -4.58 -5.10 -4.99
N ASP A 197 -3.93 -4.44 -5.95
CA ASP A 197 -2.56 -4.71 -6.40
C ASP A 197 -1.68 -3.45 -6.44
N PHE A 198 -1.91 -2.48 -5.54
CA PHE A 198 -0.99 -1.34 -5.34
C PHE A 198 0.34 -1.83 -4.76
N ILE A 199 0.24 -2.68 -3.74
CA ILE A 199 1.35 -3.48 -3.25
C ILE A 199 1.15 -4.90 -3.80
N ALA A 200 2.13 -5.43 -4.52
CA ALA A 200 2.03 -6.77 -5.05
C ALA A 200 3.38 -7.49 -5.04
N PHE A 201 3.35 -8.75 -4.60
CA PHE A 201 4.50 -9.62 -4.53
C PHE A 201 4.25 -10.92 -5.27
N TYR A 202 5.32 -11.48 -5.82
CA TYR A 202 5.38 -12.87 -6.18
C TYR A 202 6.17 -13.65 -5.12
N VAL A 203 5.63 -14.79 -4.70
CA VAL A 203 6.28 -15.72 -3.77
C VAL A 203 6.56 -17.02 -4.50
N LYS A 204 7.84 -17.30 -4.70
CA LYS A 204 8.30 -18.47 -5.44
C LYS A 204 8.09 -19.75 -4.65
N VAL A 205 7.39 -20.71 -5.24
CA VAL A 205 7.26 -22.08 -4.71
C VAL A 205 7.67 -23.06 -5.80
N SER A 206 8.72 -23.85 -5.57
CA SER A 206 9.18 -24.84 -6.56
C SER A 206 8.26 -26.05 -6.65
N GLU A 207 7.77 -26.54 -5.51
CA GLU A 207 6.85 -27.69 -5.45
C GLU A 207 5.41 -27.20 -5.36
N ILE A 208 4.58 -27.50 -6.35
CA ILE A 208 3.19 -26.98 -6.43
C ILE A 208 2.36 -27.42 -5.21
N THR A 209 2.62 -28.62 -4.68
CA THR A 209 1.99 -29.14 -3.46
C THR A 209 2.23 -28.26 -2.22
N ASN A 210 3.28 -27.43 -2.20
CA ASN A 210 3.59 -26.53 -1.09
C ASN A 210 2.91 -25.16 -1.20
N ILE A 211 2.22 -24.84 -2.31
CA ILE A 211 1.56 -23.54 -2.49
C ILE A 211 0.54 -23.27 -1.39
N ALA A 212 -0.30 -24.26 -1.07
CA ALA A 212 -1.34 -24.12 -0.04
C ALA A 212 -0.74 -23.80 1.34
N ALA A 213 0.35 -24.46 1.71
CA ALA A 213 1.05 -24.21 2.98
C ALA A 213 1.64 -22.79 3.05
N VAL A 214 2.17 -22.28 1.94
CA VAL A 214 2.69 -20.90 1.87
C VAL A 214 1.55 -19.87 1.92
N VAL A 215 0.42 -20.14 1.27
CA VAL A 215 -0.78 -19.28 1.36
C VAL A 215 -1.32 -19.25 2.79
N GLU A 216 -1.40 -20.41 3.44
CA GLU A 216 -1.81 -20.52 4.85
C GLU A 216 -0.85 -19.77 5.78
N TYR A 217 0.46 -19.84 5.52
CA TYR A 217 1.44 -19.05 6.24
C TYR A 217 1.18 -17.54 6.14
N ILE A 218 0.94 -17.02 4.93
CA ILE A 218 0.62 -15.61 4.69
C ILE A 218 -0.66 -15.22 5.42
N ALA A 219 -1.71 -16.04 5.33
CA ALA A 219 -2.98 -15.82 6.02
C ALA A 219 -2.79 -15.74 7.55
N ASN A 220 -2.11 -16.72 8.13
CA ASN A 220 -1.85 -16.79 9.58
C ASN A 220 -0.99 -15.61 10.05
N LYS A 221 0.00 -15.19 9.26
CA LYS A 221 0.80 -14.01 9.56
C LYS A 221 -0.02 -12.72 9.50
N THR A 222 -0.85 -12.57 8.47
CA THR A 222 -1.76 -11.43 8.33
C THR A 222 -2.66 -11.29 9.57
N LEU A 223 -3.25 -12.40 10.03
CA LEU A 223 -4.13 -12.41 11.20
C LEU A 223 -3.39 -12.04 12.50
N LYS A 224 -2.14 -12.48 12.68
CA LYS A 224 -1.32 -12.16 13.86
C LYS A 224 -1.04 -10.67 14.00
N GLU A 225 -0.97 -9.95 12.88
CA GLU A 225 -0.80 -8.49 12.82
C GLU A 225 -2.14 -7.73 12.89
N GLY A 226 -3.24 -8.39 13.29
CA GLY A 226 -4.57 -7.79 13.35
C GLY A 226 -5.18 -7.49 11.97
N GLY A 227 -4.62 -8.07 10.91
CA GLY A 227 -5.07 -7.89 9.54
C GLY A 227 -6.23 -8.80 9.14
N VAL A 228 -6.63 -8.67 7.87
CA VAL A 228 -7.61 -9.54 7.22
C VAL A 228 -7.11 -9.99 5.85
N TYR A 229 -7.57 -11.15 5.38
CA TYR A 229 -7.17 -11.69 4.09
C TYR A 229 -8.35 -12.26 3.30
N HIS A 230 -8.14 -12.46 2.00
CA HIS A 230 -9.04 -13.14 1.08
C HIS A 230 -8.24 -13.98 0.08
N ILE A 231 -8.50 -15.29 0.06
CA ILE A 231 -7.94 -16.21 -0.93
C ILE A 231 -8.89 -16.22 -2.12
N ARG A 232 -8.40 -15.82 -3.31
CA ARG A 232 -9.24 -15.58 -4.49
C ARG A 232 -9.65 -16.85 -5.21
N ASN A 233 -8.70 -17.76 -5.37
CA ASN A 233 -8.87 -18.99 -6.14
C ASN A 233 -8.35 -20.17 -5.31
N SER A 234 -8.99 -21.32 -5.47
CA SER A 234 -8.41 -22.60 -5.05
C SER A 234 -7.49 -23.10 -6.16
N ILE A 235 -6.34 -23.67 -5.80
CA ILE A 235 -5.49 -24.40 -6.75
C ILE A 235 -5.92 -25.86 -6.89
N THR A 236 -6.86 -26.32 -6.07
CA THR A 236 -7.47 -27.65 -6.16
C THR A 236 -8.95 -27.56 -6.51
N ASN A 237 -9.45 -28.50 -7.31
CA ASN A 237 -10.89 -28.67 -7.52
C ASN A 237 -11.55 -29.40 -6.33
N ASP A 238 -12.86 -29.63 -6.43
CA ASP A 238 -13.67 -30.28 -5.39
C ASP A 238 -13.22 -31.72 -5.06
N ASN A 239 -12.47 -32.35 -5.97
CA ASN A 239 -11.90 -33.69 -5.78
C ASN A 239 -10.48 -33.66 -5.18
N GLY A 240 -9.97 -32.49 -4.81
CA GLY A 240 -8.61 -32.32 -4.30
C GLY A 240 -7.51 -32.39 -5.37
N ILE A 241 -7.87 -32.46 -6.65
CA ILE A 241 -6.91 -32.50 -7.75
C ILE A 241 -6.41 -31.09 -8.02
N ILE A 242 -5.09 -30.92 -8.13
CA ILE A 242 -4.47 -29.65 -8.47
C ILE A 242 -4.88 -29.25 -9.90
N VAL A 243 -5.41 -28.05 -10.08
CA VAL A 243 -5.89 -27.49 -11.36
C VAL A 243 -5.22 -26.19 -11.74
N ASP A 244 -4.35 -25.66 -10.88
CA ASP A 244 -3.58 -24.44 -11.12
C ASP A 244 -2.23 -24.51 -10.41
N ILE A 245 -1.26 -23.74 -10.87
CA ILE A 245 0.12 -23.70 -10.33
C ILE A 245 0.44 -22.36 -9.66
N VAL A 246 -0.59 -21.55 -9.41
CA VAL A 246 -0.51 -20.28 -8.70
C VAL A 246 -1.80 -19.99 -7.94
N GLN A 247 -1.65 -19.46 -6.73
CA GLN A 247 -2.74 -19.02 -5.87
C GLN A 247 -2.58 -17.55 -5.52
N PHE A 248 -3.69 -16.81 -5.54
CA PHE A 248 -3.72 -15.41 -5.17
C PHE A 248 -4.32 -15.28 -3.77
N ILE A 249 -3.59 -14.62 -2.88
CA ILE A 249 -4.08 -14.17 -1.58
C ILE A 249 -3.94 -12.65 -1.48
N TYR A 250 -5.04 -12.00 -1.12
CA TYR A 250 -5.06 -10.59 -0.80
C TYR A 250 -5.03 -10.42 0.70
N ALA A 251 -4.22 -9.50 1.21
CA ALA A 251 -4.10 -9.22 2.63
C ALA A 251 -4.17 -7.71 2.88
N TYR A 252 -4.66 -7.33 4.05
CA TYR A 252 -4.64 -5.97 4.55
C TYR A 252 -4.19 -6.00 6.01
N ILE A 253 -3.17 -5.21 6.34
CA ILE A 253 -2.70 -4.99 7.71
C ILE A 253 -2.87 -3.50 8.00
N PRO A 254 -3.54 -3.10 9.10
CA PRO A 254 -3.81 -1.69 9.40
C PRO A 254 -2.56 -0.80 9.42
N SER A 255 -1.42 -1.30 9.93
CA SER A 255 -0.16 -0.56 9.97
C SER A 255 0.47 -0.30 8.60
N ILE A 256 0.09 -1.08 7.58
CA ILE A 256 0.57 -0.92 6.20
C ILE A 256 -0.37 0.01 5.42
N GLY A 257 -1.65 0.05 5.77
CA GLY A 257 -2.62 0.99 5.20
C GLY A 257 -3.14 0.64 3.80
N TYR A 258 -2.58 -0.36 3.13
CA TYR A 258 -2.92 -0.77 1.76
C TYR A 258 -3.29 -2.25 1.63
N VAL A 259 -4.05 -2.59 0.58
CA VAL A 259 -4.26 -3.99 0.19
C VAL A 259 -3.00 -4.49 -0.53
N MET A 260 -2.56 -5.68 -0.14
CA MET A 260 -1.41 -6.38 -0.70
C MET A 260 -1.87 -7.62 -1.46
N GLU A 261 -1.42 -7.78 -2.70
CA GLU A 261 -1.58 -9.01 -3.48
C GLU A 261 -0.34 -9.89 -3.36
N PHE A 262 -0.51 -11.15 -2.95
CA PHE A 262 0.55 -12.15 -3.04
C PHE A 262 0.16 -13.20 -4.09
N GLN A 263 1.03 -13.34 -5.09
CA GLN A 263 0.96 -14.35 -6.13
C GLN A 263 1.89 -15.49 -5.73
N VAL A 264 1.34 -16.55 -5.14
CA VAL A 264 2.11 -17.68 -4.59
C VAL A 264 2.08 -18.82 -5.60
N GLY A 265 3.21 -19.17 -6.21
CA GLY A 265 3.16 -20.21 -7.22
C GLY A 265 4.49 -20.64 -7.83
N HIS A 266 4.38 -21.49 -8.84
CA HIS A 266 5.50 -22.02 -9.60
C HIS A 266 6.17 -20.94 -10.46
N PRO A 267 7.51 -20.94 -10.66
CA PRO A 267 8.23 -19.96 -11.49
C PRO A 267 7.65 -19.74 -12.88
N LEU A 268 7.06 -20.79 -13.45
CA LEU A 268 6.42 -20.70 -14.76
C LEU A 268 5.22 -19.74 -14.78
N ALA A 269 4.37 -19.74 -13.75
CA ALA A 269 3.24 -18.81 -13.68
C ALA A 269 3.73 -17.36 -13.69
N ARG A 270 4.78 -17.06 -12.92
CA ARG A 270 5.42 -15.74 -12.95
C ARG A 270 5.91 -15.38 -14.34
N TYR A 271 6.61 -16.29 -15.01
CA TYR A 271 7.16 -16.04 -16.34
C TYR A 271 6.05 -15.70 -17.34
N VAL A 272 4.97 -16.49 -17.35
CA VAL A 272 3.81 -16.24 -18.21
C VAL A 272 3.17 -14.88 -17.89
N PHE A 273 2.99 -14.55 -16.61
CA PHE A 273 2.44 -13.24 -16.21
C PHE A 273 3.35 -12.07 -16.55
N SER A 274 4.67 -12.23 -16.49
CA SER A 274 5.61 -11.17 -16.91
C SER A 274 5.55 -10.93 -18.41
N VAL A 275 5.48 -11.99 -19.23
CA VAL A 275 5.32 -11.88 -20.69
C VAL A 275 4.00 -11.19 -21.03
N ASP A 276 2.90 -11.61 -20.40
CA ASP A 276 1.58 -11.00 -20.58
C ASP A 276 1.54 -9.53 -20.11
N SER A 277 2.32 -9.15 -19.09
CA SER A 277 2.49 -7.73 -18.71
C SER A 277 3.26 -6.95 -19.76
N ALA A 278 4.40 -7.47 -20.24
CA ALA A 278 5.23 -6.84 -21.25
C ALA A 278 4.48 -6.62 -22.57
N ILE A 279 3.68 -7.60 -23.02
CA ILE A 279 2.84 -7.47 -24.21
C ILE A 279 1.84 -6.32 -24.07
N ARG A 280 1.23 -6.16 -22.89
CA ARG A 280 0.31 -5.04 -22.63
C ARG A 280 1.00 -3.68 -22.58
N GLU A 281 2.30 -3.67 -22.28
CA GLU A 281 3.16 -2.49 -22.31
C GLU A 281 3.69 -2.19 -23.71
N GLY A 282 3.33 -3.02 -24.71
CA GLY A 282 3.63 -2.81 -26.13
C GLY A 282 4.80 -3.64 -26.65
N GLU A 283 5.36 -4.55 -25.85
CA GLU A 283 6.42 -5.44 -26.31
C GLU A 283 5.90 -6.51 -27.28
N GLN A 284 6.68 -6.79 -28.33
CA GLN A 284 6.34 -7.80 -29.33
C GLN A 284 6.88 -9.18 -28.93
N LEU A 285 6.24 -9.80 -27.93
CA LEU A 285 6.59 -11.13 -27.43
C LEU A 285 5.57 -12.20 -27.87
N VAL A 286 5.96 -13.47 -27.80
CA VAL A 286 5.03 -14.60 -28.02
C VAL A 286 4.07 -14.69 -26.83
N ASP A 287 2.78 -14.54 -27.10
CA ASP A 287 1.74 -14.56 -26.07
C ASP A 287 1.46 -15.99 -25.57
N LEU A 288 2.05 -16.36 -24.43
CA LEU A 288 1.86 -17.67 -23.80
C LEU A 288 0.47 -17.86 -23.17
N TRP A 289 -0.26 -16.77 -22.94
CA TRP A 289 -1.59 -16.80 -22.37
C TRP A 289 -2.64 -17.05 -23.45
N THR A 290 -2.68 -16.19 -24.47
CA THR A 290 -3.67 -16.26 -25.56
C THR A 290 -3.51 -17.51 -26.42
N ASN A 291 -2.28 -18.03 -26.56
CA ASN A 291 -2.03 -19.30 -27.26
C ASN A 291 -2.33 -20.56 -26.41
N ASN A 292 -3.00 -20.42 -25.27
CA ASN A 292 -3.43 -21.52 -24.40
C ASN A 292 -2.27 -22.39 -23.86
N PHE A 293 -1.02 -21.91 -23.93
CA PHE A 293 0.15 -22.63 -23.46
C PHE A 293 0.10 -22.86 -21.94
N TYR A 294 -0.23 -21.80 -21.18
CA TYR A 294 -0.37 -21.89 -19.72
C TYR A 294 -1.32 -23.01 -19.29
N LYS A 295 -2.55 -23.02 -19.82
CA LYS A 295 -3.58 -23.98 -19.44
C LYS A 295 -3.21 -25.41 -19.81
N LYS A 296 -2.65 -25.62 -21.02
CA LYS A 296 -2.13 -26.92 -21.44
C LYS A 296 -1.10 -27.42 -20.43
N LEU A 297 -0.11 -26.58 -20.15
CA LEU A 297 1.02 -26.97 -19.33
C LEU A 297 0.62 -27.24 -17.87
N VAL A 298 -0.24 -26.41 -17.28
CA VAL A 298 -0.86 -26.68 -15.96
C VAL A 298 -1.50 -28.07 -15.95
N THR A 299 -2.29 -28.39 -16.97
CA THR A 299 -2.94 -29.72 -17.09
C THR A 299 -1.91 -30.86 -17.12
N TYR A 300 -0.80 -30.70 -17.85
CA TYR A 300 0.23 -31.73 -17.92
C TYR A 300 0.98 -31.91 -16.60
N ILE A 301 1.39 -30.80 -15.96
CA ILE A 301 2.04 -30.87 -14.66
C ILE A 301 1.13 -31.55 -13.63
N THR A 302 -0.15 -31.21 -13.61
CA THR A 302 -1.05 -31.72 -12.57
C THR A 302 -1.54 -33.15 -12.82
N LEU A 303 -1.58 -33.60 -14.08
CA LEU A 303 -1.91 -34.98 -14.42
C LEU A 303 -0.68 -35.92 -14.44
N GLY A 304 0.54 -35.38 -14.33
CA GLY A 304 1.77 -36.17 -14.37
C GLY A 304 1.98 -36.90 -15.69
N VAL A 305 1.49 -36.33 -16.80
CA VAL A 305 1.62 -36.93 -18.13
C VAL A 305 2.94 -36.47 -18.73
N ASP A 306 3.73 -37.42 -19.21
CA ASP A 306 4.99 -37.14 -19.88
C ASP A 306 4.73 -36.31 -21.15
N PHE A 307 5.29 -35.11 -21.19
CA PHE A 307 4.98 -34.11 -22.20
C PHE A 307 6.25 -33.39 -22.62
N ASN A 308 6.55 -33.39 -23.91
CA ASN A 308 7.70 -32.66 -24.42
C ASN A 308 7.37 -31.16 -24.50
N TYR A 309 7.60 -30.48 -23.37
CA TYR A 309 7.35 -29.04 -23.23
C TYR A 309 8.14 -28.20 -24.24
N LEU A 310 9.34 -28.65 -24.62
CA LEU A 310 10.22 -27.91 -25.52
C LEU A 310 9.66 -27.90 -26.94
N ASP A 311 9.17 -29.04 -27.46
CA ASP A 311 8.58 -29.12 -28.80
C ASP A 311 7.37 -28.19 -28.96
N GLU A 312 6.51 -28.09 -27.94
CA GLU A 312 5.34 -27.21 -28.01
C GLU A 312 5.72 -25.74 -27.93
N VAL A 313 6.76 -25.39 -27.17
CA VAL A 313 7.30 -24.03 -27.16
C VAL A 313 7.99 -23.70 -28.48
N GLU A 314 8.73 -24.63 -29.08
CA GLU A 314 9.34 -24.45 -30.41
C GLU A 314 8.29 -24.16 -31.48
N LYS A 315 7.18 -24.91 -31.49
CA LYS A 315 6.05 -24.63 -32.38
C LYS A 315 5.43 -23.26 -32.15
N LEU A 316 5.28 -22.85 -30.88
CA LEU A 316 4.70 -21.54 -30.53
C LEU A 316 5.60 -20.36 -30.93
N TYR A 317 6.91 -20.55 -30.86
CA TYR A 317 7.88 -19.53 -31.23
C TYR A 317 8.13 -19.48 -32.74
N ASP A 318 7.76 -20.51 -33.51
CA ASP A 318 7.78 -20.53 -34.98
C ASP A 318 9.13 -20.06 -35.56
N GLY A 319 10.21 -20.69 -35.09
CA GLY A 319 11.59 -20.36 -35.50
C GLY A 319 12.18 -19.11 -34.83
N LYS A 320 11.42 -18.37 -34.00
CA LYS A 320 11.96 -17.31 -33.15
C LYS A 320 12.80 -17.89 -32.01
N THR A 321 13.76 -17.10 -31.53
CA THR A 321 14.58 -17.48 -30.37
C THR A 321 13.73 -17.62 -29.12
N ILE A 322 13.77 -18.80 -28.50
CA ILE A 322 13.14 -19.05 -27.20
C ILE A 322 14.00 -18.41 -26.10
N PRO A 323 13.42 -17.58 -25.21
CA PRO A 323 14.16 -16.98 -24.11
C PRO A 323 14.79 -18.04 -23.21
N THR A 324 16.07 -17.84 -22.87
CA THR A 324 16.84 -18.76 -22.02
C THR A 324 16.18 -19.03 -20.67
N GLU A 325 15.51 -18.02 -20.10
CA GLU A 325 14.76 -18.19 -18.85
C GLU A 325 13.63 -19.22 -18.99
N LEU A 326 12.82 -19.14 -20.05
CA LEU A 326 11.76 -20.11 -20.32
C LEU A 326 12.34 -21.51 -20.50
N THR A 327 13.38 -21.66 -21.32
CA THR A 327 14.06 -22.95 -21.52
C THR A 327 14.56 -23.54 -20.19
N ASN A 328 15.13 -22.71 -19.31
CA ASN A 328 15.61 -23.15 -18.00
C ASN A 328 14.49 -23.55 -17.05
N ILE A 329 13.32 -22.89 -17.11
CA ILE A 329 12.14 -23.30 -16.34
C ILE A 329 11.64 -24.65 -16.82
N LEU A 330 11.50 -24.84 -18.14
CA LEU A 330 10.95 -26.07 -18.72
C LEU A 330 11.86 -27.28 -18.49
N LYS A 331 13.18 -27.12 -18.60
CA LYS A 331 14.15 -28.20 -18.30
C LYS A 331 14.09 -28.70 -16.85
N LYS A 332 13.58 -27.90 -15.92
CA LYS A 332 13.39 -28.29 -14.51
C LYS A 332 12.07 -28.99 -14.26
N LEU A 333 11.11 -28.89 -15.19
CA LEU A 333 9.83 -29.59 -15.16
C LEU A 333 9.90 -30.99 -15.77
N SER A 334 10.92 -31.27 -16.59
CA SER A 334 11.10 -32.52 -17.34
C SER A 334 11.96 -33.57 -16.59
N LEU A 335 11.74 -33.71 -15.28
CA LEU A 335 12.33 -34.75 -14.42
C LEU A 335 11.19 -35.58 -13.81
#